data_AF-A0A0A9DIZ5-F1
#
_entry.id   AF-A0A0A9DIZ5-F1
#
_cell.length_a   1.000
_cell.length_b   1.000
_cell.length_c   1.000
_cell.angle_alpha   90.00
_cell.angle_beta   90.00
_cell.angle_gamma   90.00
#
_symmetry.space_group_name_H-M   'P 1'
#
loop_
_entity.id
_entity.type
_entity.pdbx_description
1 polymer ?
#
loop_
_entity_poly.entity_id
_entity_poly.type
_entity_poly.pdbx_seq_one_letter_code
_entity_poly.pdbx_strand_id
1 'polypeptide(L)'
;MEDVADDYLNQLVQRSLLQVVVKNEFGRPKQCQIHDLIRELILNRTAQEGLFVFSKCITTFESYRNFRHLILDRCRSDNFQLRG
;
A
#
# COMPACT_ATOMS: atom_id res chain seq x y z
N MET A 1 -20.13 -11.29 -10.79
CA MET A 1 -18.73 -10.80 -10.83
C MET A 1 -18.29 -10.29 -9.46
N GLU A 2 -19.17 -9.64 -8.70
CA GLU A 2 -18.87 -9.16 -7.34
C GLU A 2 -18.49 -10.30 -6.38
N ASP A 3 -19.20 -11.44 -6.41
CA ASP A 3 -18.88 -12.58 -5.52
C ASP A 3 -17.45 -13.11 -5.73
N VAL A 4 -16.98 -13.11 -6.99
CA VAL A 4 -15.61 -13.52 -7.34
C VAL A 4 -14.59 -12.52 -6.78
N ALA A 5 -14.89 -11.22 -6.83
CA ALA A 5 -14.03 -10.20 -6.26
C ALA A 5 -13.99 -10.28 -4.71
N ASP A 6 -15.13 -10.53 -4.08
CA ASP A 6 -15.24 -10.76 -2.64
C ASP A 6 -14.43 -11.99 -2.21
N ASP A 7 -14.48 -13.09 -2.99
CA ASP A 7 -13.68 -14.29 -2.74
C ASP A 7 -12.17 -14.02 -2.84
N TYR A 8 -11.71 -13.25 -3.84
CA TYR A 8 -10.31 -12.85 -3.92
C TYR A 8 -9.89 -11.99 -2.74
N LEU A 9 -10.72 -11.02 -2.35
CA LEU A 9 -10.44 -10.17 -1.20
C LEU A 9 -10.33 -11.00 0.08
N ASN A 10 -11.25 -11.95 0.28
CA ASN A 10 -11.21 -12.88 1.40
C ASN A 10 -9.93 -13.73 1.41
N GLN A 11 -9.46 -14.21 0.27
CA GLN A 11 -8.19 -14.94 0.18
C GLN A 11 -6.98 -14.08 0.56
N LEU A 12 -6.95 -12.81 0.14
CA LEU A 12 -5.88 -11.88 0.53
C LEU A 12 -5.87 -11.63 2.04
N VAL A 13 -7.05 -11.51 2.65
CA VAL A 13 -7.19 -11.35 4.11
C VAL A 13 -6.79 -12.62 4.84
N GLN A 14 -7.24 -13.80 4.40
CA GLN A 14 -6.89 -15.10 4.99
C GLN A 14 -5.39 -15.37 4.95
N ARG A 15 -4.70 -14.90 3.91
CA ARG A 15 -3.24 -15.02 3.77
C ARG A 15 -2.47 -13.92 4.52
N SER A 16 -3.14 -13.10 5.33
CA SER A 16 -2.54 -11.97 6.05
C SER A 16 -1.81 -10.99 5.12
N LEU A 17 -2.33 -10.80 3.90
CA LEU A 17 -1.81 -9.82 2.94
C LEU A 17 -2.52 -8.47 3.08
N LEU A 18 -3.79 -8.53 3.49
CA LEU A 18 -4.62 -7.38 3.82
C LEU A 18 -5.23 -7.54 5.22
N GLN A 19 -5.21 -6.47 5.99
CA GLN A 19 -5.93 -6.37 7.25
C GLN A 19 -7.27 -5.66 7.01
N VAL A 20 -8.38 -6.26 7.44
CA VAL A 20 -9.69 -5.60 7.40
C VAL A 20 -9.78 -4.63 8.57
N VAL A 21 -9.96 -3.34 8.29
CA VAL A 21 -10.08 -2.27 9.30
C VAL A 21 -11.54 -1.97 9.61
N VAL A 22 -12.39 -1.96 8.58
CA VAL A 22 -13.82 -1.68 8.72
C VAL A 22 -14.60 -2.72 7.95
N LYS A 23 -15.62 -3.30 8.60
CA LYS A 23 -16.65 -4.12 7.95
C LYS A 23 -17.94 -3.32 7.85
N ASN A 24 -18.74 -3.58 6.82
CA ASN A 24 -20.07 -3.01 6.71
C ASN A 24 -21.08 -3.74 7.62
N GLU A 25 -22.33 -3.27 7.64
CA GLU A 25 -23.45 -3.89 8.37
C GLU A 25 -23.75 -5.35 7.95
N PHE A 26 -23.30 -5.75 6.76
CA PHE A 26 -23.40 -7.11 6.23
C PHE A 26 -22.17 -7.97 6.54
N GLY A 27 -21.22 -7.47 7.34
CA GLY A 27 -19.99 -8.19 7.71
C GLY A 27 -18.93 -8.27 6.61
N ARG A 28 -19.16 -7.66 5.44
CA ARG A 28 -18.20 -7.64 4.32
C ARG A 28 -17.12 -6.57 4.55
N PRO A 29 -15.89 -6.78 4.08
CA PRO A 29 -14.83 -5.79 4.19
C PRO A 29 -15.21 -4.50 3.45
N LYS A 30 -15.26 -3.38 4.17
CA LYS A 30 -15.50 -2.03 3.60
C LYS A 30 -14.19 -1.25 3.43
N GLN A 31 -13.24 -1.47 4.34
CA GLN A 31 -11.92 -0.85 4.30
C GLN A 31 -10.86 -1.87 4.70
N CYS A 32 -9.81 -1.98 3.88
CA CYS A 32 -8.66 -2.83 4.14
C CYS A 32 -7.37 -1.99 4.15
N GLN A 33 -6.38 -2.45 4.91
CA GLN A 33 -5.02 -1.92 4.90
C GLN A 33 -4.06 -3.00 4.44
N ILE A 34 -3.03 -2.62 3.71
CA ILE A 34 -1.97 -3.53 3.27
C ILE A 34 -1.01 -3.75 4.44
N HIS A 35 -0.64 -4.99 4.72
CA HIS A 35 0.40 -5.28 5.71
C HIS A 35 1.77 -4.77 5.24
N ASP A 36 2.60 -4.29 6.17
CA ASP A 36 3.90 -3.68 5.85
C ASP A 36 4.81 -4.59 5.01
N LEU A 37 4.82 -5.91 5.29
CA LEU A 37 5.57 -6.91 4.52
C LEU A 37 5.16 -6.93 3.04
N ILE A 38 3.87 -6.83 2.75
CA ILE A 38 3.35 -6.81 1.38
C ILE A 38 3.59 -5.46 0.73
N ARG A 39 3.50 -4.39 1.51
CA ARG A 39 3.86 -3.05 1.04
C ARG A 39 5.31 -3.02 0.57
N GLU A 40 6.26 -3.57 1.33
CA GLU A 40 7.67 -3.67 0.93
C GLU A 40 7.86 -4.53 -0.32
N LEU A 41 7.17 -5.67 -0.42
CA LEU A 41 7.23 -6.52 -1.62
C LEU A 41 6.72 -5.81 -2.87
N ILE A 42 5.61 -5.07 -2.76
CA ILE A 42 5.06 -4.27 -3.86
C ILE A 42 6.10 -3.22 -4.27
N LEU A 43 6.65 -2.46 -3.33
CA LEU A 43 7.65 -1.43 -3.63
C LEU A 43 8.88 -2.00 -4.37
N ASN A 44 9.38 -3.14 -3.92
CA ASN A 44 10.52 -3.80 -4.54
C ASN A 44 10.20 -4.27 -5.97
N ARG A 45 9.04 -4.93 -6.17
CA ARG A 45 8.60 -5.37 -7.51
C ARG A 45 8.43 -4.19 -8.46
N THR A 46 7.78 -3.13 -8.01
CA THR A 46 7.45 -1.99 -8.87
C THR A 46 8.68 -1.17 -9.25
N ALA A 47 9.69 -1.11 -8.38
CA ALA A 47 10.98 -0.51 -8.69
C ALA A 47 11.79 -1.35 -9.69
N GLN A 48 11.72 -2.69 -9.59
CA GLN A 48 12.34 -3.60 -10.57
C GLN A 48 11.70 -3.48 -11.96
N GLU A 49 10.37 -3.43 -12.01
CA GLU A 49 9.60 -3.40 -13.26
C GLU A 49 9.43 -1.97 -13.85
N GLY A 50 9.85 -0.93 -13.13
CA GLY A 50 9.72 0.47 -13.56
C GLY A 50 8.26 0.95 -13.61
N LEU A 51 7.37 0.34 -12.83
CA LEU A 51 5.95 0.67 -12.86
C LEU A 51 5.64 1.92 -12.02
N PHE A 52 6.11 1.94 -10.77
CA PHE A 52 5.80 2.99 -9.80
C PHE A 52 7.03 3.37 -8.97
N VAL A 53 7.16 4.64 -8.63
CA VAL A 53 8.07 5.14 -7.59
C VAL A 53 7.26 5.74 -6.47
N PHE A 54 7.46 5.23 -5.25
CA PHE A 54 6.95 5.83 -4.03
C PHE A 54 8.01 6.74 -3.42
N SER A 55 7.73 8.04 -3.35
CA SER A 55 8.60 9.00 -2.68
C SER A 55 7.95 9.44 -1.36
N LYS A 56 8.50 8.94 -0.25
CA LYS A 56 8.35 9.54 1.10
C LYS A 56 9.43 10.61 1.18
N CYS A 57 9.07 11.82 1.55
CA CYS A 57 9.89 13.03 1.34
C CYS A 57 11.41 12.85 1.56
N ILE A 58 12.20 13.36 0.58
CA ILE A 58 13.68 13.50 0.51
C ILE A 58 14.43 12.37 -0.24
N THR A 59 14.59 12.63 -1.54
CA THR A 59 15.66 12.30 -2.53
C THR A 59 16.65 11.16 -2.24
N THR A 60 16.85 10.17 -3.11
CA THR A 60 17.54 10.29 -4.42
C THR A 60 16.80 9.55 -5.54
N PHE A 61 16.30 10.30 -6.53
CA PHE A 61 15.73 9.72 -7.74
C PHE A 61 16.87 9.44 -8.73
N GLU A 62 17.24 8.18 -8.92
CA GLU A 62 18.16 7.83 -10.00
C GLU A 62 17.39 7.87 -11.33
N SER A 63 17.61 8.96 -12.07
CA SER A 63 16.89 9.39 -13.27
C SER A 63 17.07 8.49 -14.51
N TYR A 64 17.58 7.27 -14.38
CA TYR A 64 17.99 6.44 -15.52
C TYR A 64 16.96 5.40 -15.96
N ARG A 65 15.81 5.30 -15.28
CA ARG A 65 14.72 4.37 -15.64
C ARG A 65 13.42 5.12 -15.89
N ASN A 66 12.74 4.74 -16.97
CA ASN A 66 11.42 5.26 -17.30
C ASN A 66 10.40 4.68 -16.33
N PHE A 67 9.93 5.50 -15.39
CA PHE A 67 8.84 5.13 -14.51
C PHE A 67 7.51 5.61 -15.09
N ARG A 68 6.50 4.73 -15.10
CA ARG A 68 5.19 5.04 -15.69
C ARG A 68 4.36 5.94 -14.77
N HIS A 69 4.51 5.78 -13.46
CA HIS A 69 3.69 6.47 -12.48
C HIS A 69 4.51 6.91 -11.26
N LEU A 70 4.35 8.16 -10.84
CA LEU A 70 4.95 8.71 -9.62
C LEU A 70 3.88 8.85 -8.55
N ILE A 71 4.10 8.26 -7.38
CA ILE A 71 3.22 8.39 -6.22
C ILE A 71 3.96 9.18 -5.14
N LEU A 72 3.44 10.36 -4.84
CA LEU A 72 3.92 11.20 -3.76
C LEU A 72 3.11 10.91 -2.50
N ASP A 73 3.78 10.42 -1.46
CA ASP A 73 3.17 10.29 -0.16
C ASP A 73 3.06 11.71 0.44
N ARG A 74 1.83 12.21 0.63
CA ARG A 74 1.62 13.46 1.36
C ARG A 74 1.83 13.17 2.85
N CYS A 75 3.08 13.18 3.29
CA CYS A 75 3.40 13.30 4.71
C CYS A 75 2.68 14.56 5.24
N ARG A 76 1.63 14.38 6.06
CA ARG A 76 1.34 15.39 7.08
C ARG A 76 2.52 15.32 8.02
N SER A 77 3.30 16.39 8.09
CA SER A 77 4.31 16.58 9.11
C SER A 77 3.60 16.57 10.47
N ASP A 78 3.38 15.40 11.05
CA ASP A 78 3.08 15.33 12.47
C ASP A 78 4.38 15.62 13.18
N ASN A 79 4.40 16.78 13.80
CA ASN A 79 5.55 17.34 14.48
C ASN A 79 6.06 16.34 15.53
N PHE A 80 7.38 16.21 15.55
CA PHE A 80 8.18 15.65 16.63
C PHE A 80 7.58 16.04 18.00
N GLN A 81 7.15 15.06 18.78
CA GLN A 81 7.22 15.16 20.24
C GLN A 81 7.90 13.90 20.76
N LEU A 82 9.24 13.98 20.82
CA LEU A 82 9.99 13.33 21.90
C LEU A 82 9.34 13.75 23.21
N ARG A 83 8.75 12.80 23.93
CA ARG A 83 8.44 12.97 25.35
C ARG A 83 9.47 12.16 26.11
N GLY A 84 10.32 12.88 26.84
CA GLY A 84 11.16 12.32 27.89
C GLY A 84 10.35 11.89 29.11
#